data_AF-A0A971KKQ0-F1
#
_entry.id   AF-A0A971KKQ0-F1
#
_cell.length_a   1.000
_cell.length_b   1.000
_cell.length_c   1.000
_cell.angle_alpha   90.00
_cell.angle_beta   90.00
_cell.angle_gamma   90.00
#
_symmetry.space_group_name_H-M   'P 1'
#
loop_
_entity.id
_entity.type
_entity.pdbx_description
1 polymer ?
#
loop_
_entity_poly.entity_id
_entity_poly.type
_entity_poly.pdbx_seq_one_letter_code
_entity_poly.pdbx_strand_id
1 'polypeptide(L)' 'STHVDRHDSLGKGVMGMTTFKLLMHDNRFDEIPLILETPNESIWAEEIQELYQL' A
#
# COMPACT_ATOMS: atom_id res chain seq x y z
N SER A 1 0.59 23.90 -8.50
CA SER A 1 1.69 23.16 -7.84
C SER A 1 1.15 21.83 -7.33
N THR A 2 1.45 20.72 -8.02
CA THR A 2 0.96 19.37 -7.66
C THR A 2 2.04 18.47 -7.05
N HIS A 3 3.21 19.03 -6.73
CA HIS A 3 4.28 18.36 -5.99
C HIS A 3 4.00 18.41 -4.49
N VAL A 4 2.92 17.77 -4.06
CA VAL A 4 2.60 17.62 -2.64
C VAL A 4 2.59 16.13 -2.34
N ASP A 5 3.39 15.74 -1.35
CA ASP A 5 3.44 14.38 -0.87
C ASP A 5 2.21 14.12 0.02
N ARG A 6 1.20 13.44 -0.53
CA ARG A 6 -0.07 13.15 0.13
C ARG A 6 -0.34 11.67 0.06
N HIS A 7 -0.15 11.00 1.18
CA HIS A 7 -0.50 9.59 1.33
C HIS A 7 -1.99 9.44 1.63
N ASP A 8 -2.55 8.31 1.22
CA ASP A 8 -3.93 7.90 1.48
C ASP A 8 -3.93 6.41 1.82
N SER A 9 -5.00 5.93 2.44
CA SER A 9 -5.19 4.51 2.73
C SER A 9 -5.17 3.65 1.47
N LEU A 10 -4.89 2.36 1.64
CA LEU A 10 -4.76 1.41 0.53
C LEU A 10 -5.99 1.46 -0.39
N GLY A 11 -5.72 1.70 -1.67
CA GLY A 11 -6.75 1.80 -2.72
C GLY A 11 -7.74 2.98 -2.61
N LYS A 12 -7.59 3.90 -1.65
CA LYS A 12 -8.43 5.10 -1.51
C LYS A 12 -7.89 6.30 -2.30
N GLY A 13 -6.58 6.34 -2.50
CA GLY A 13 -5.91 7.33 -3.35
C GLY A 13 -5.99 7.03 -4.85
N VAL A 14 -5.33 7.87 -5.65
CA VAL A 14 -5.35 7.81 -7.13
C VAL A 14 -4.75 6.53 -7.73
N MET A 15 -3.87 5.84 -7.00
CA MET A 15 -3.23 4.60 -7.46
C MET A 15 -4.17 3.40 -7.47
N GLY A 16 -5.28 3.47 -6.73
CA GLY A 16 -6.22 2.36 -6.55
C GLY A 16 -5.57 1.08 -6.00
N MET A 17 -6.33 -0.02 -5.94
CA MET A 17 -5.83 -1.29 -5.40
C MET A 17 -4.96 -2.07 -6.40
N THR A 18 -5.10 -1.82 -7.70
CA THR A 18 -4.37 -2.55 -8.75
C THR A 18 -2.86 -2.44 -8.58
N THR A 19 -2.35 -1.28 -8.15
CA THR A 19 -0.92 -1.05 -7.92
C THR A 19 -0.37 -2.00 -6.85
N PHE A 20 -1.07 -2.13 -5.73
CA PHE A 20 -0.66 -3.01 -4.63
C PHE A 20 -0.77 -4.49 -5.02
N LYS A 21 -1.80 -4.87 -5.80
CA LYS A 21 -1.90 -6.24 -6.35
C LYS A 21 -0.69 -6.59 -7.21
N LEU A 22 -0.29 -5.69 -8.11
CA LEU A 22 0.89 -5.92 -8.95
C LEU A 22 2.18 -5.99 -8.11
N LEU A 23 2.31 -5.12 -7.10
CA LEU A 23 3.45 -5.12 -6.20
C LEU A 23 3.59 -6.43 -5.41
N MET A 24 2.50 -6.89 -4.77
CA MET A 24 2.52 -8.09 -3.93
C MET A 24 2.74 -9.40 -4.71
N HIS A 25 2.44 -9.42 -6.01
CA HIS A 25 2.63 -10.59 -6.88
C HIS A 25 3.98 -10.60 -7.63
N ASP A 26 4.82 -9.59 -7.43
CA ASP A 26 6.08 -9.44 -8.16
C ASP A 26 7.26 -9.92 -7.31
N ASN A 27 7.85 -11.05 -7.73
CA ASN A 27 8.93 -11.74 -7.03
C ASN A 27 10.20 -10.90 -6.80
N ARG A 28 10.34 -9.75 -7.47
CA ARG A 28 11.47 -8.84 -7.26
C ARG A 28 11.41 -8.13 -5.91
N PHE A 29 10.24 -8.16 -5.26
CA PHE A 29 10.01 -7.58 -3.94
C PHE A 29 10.02 -8.63 -2.81
N ASP A 30 10.25 -9.91 -3.13
CA ASP A 30 10.40 -10.97 -2.14
C ASP A 30 11.60 -10.68 -1.23
N GLU A 31 11.48 -11.00 0.07
CA GLU A 31 12.51 -10.77 1.10
C GLU A 31 12.90 -9.29 1.30
N ILE A 32 12.17 -8.34 0.70
CA ILE A 32 12.34 -6.89 0.92
C ILE A 32 11.28 -6.38 1.92
N PRO A 33 11.67 -5.65 2.97
CA PRO A 33 10.70 -4.99 3.84
C PRO A 33 9.85 -3.97 3.07
N LEU A 34 8.53 -4.17 3.05
CA LEU A 34 7.55 -3.22 2.53
C LEU A 34 6.94 -2.46 3.71
N ILE A 35 7.14 -1.15 3.78
CA ILE A 35 6.70 -0.29 4.90
C ILE A 35 5.47 0.51 4.48
N LEU A 36 4.41 0.46 5.29
CA LEU A 36 3.24 1.30 5.12
C LEU A 36 3.45 2.65 5.82
N GLU A 37 3.19 3.73 5.09
CA GLU A 37 3.19 5.11 5.58
C GLU A 37 1.81 5.76 5.32
N THR A 38 0.73 4.96 5.35
CA THR A 38 -0.65 5.44 5.21
C THR A 38 -1.05 6.27 6.43
N PRO A 39 -1.89 7.31 6.26
CA PRO A 39 -2.11 8.30 7.33
C PRO A 39 -2.99 7.82 8.49
N ASN A 40 -3.71 6.70 8.35
CA ASN A 40 -4.59 6.18 9.38
C ASN A 40 -4.01 4.93 10.06
N GLU A 41 -3.20 5.16 11.10
CA GLU A 41 -2.52 4.09 11.84
C GLU A 41 -3.49 3.10 12.52
N SER A 42 -4.72 3.55 12.84
CA SER A 42 -5.71 2.72 13.53
C SER A 42 -6.22 1.55 12.71
N ILE A 43 -5.97 1.53 11.40
CA ILE A 43 -6.38 0.45 10.49
C ILE A 43 -5.20 -0.29 9.85
N TRP A 44 -3.98 -0.09 10.34
CA TRP A 44 -2.81 -0.73 9.75
C TRP A 44 -2.87 -2.26 9.81
N ALA A 45 -3.44 -2.83 10.87
CA ALA A 45 -3.57 -4.28 10.99
C ALA A 45 -4.44 -4.85 9.86
N GLU A 46 -5.55 -4.17 9.55
CA GLU A 46 -6.46 -4.50 8.46
C GLU A 46 -5.80 -4.30 7.09
N GLU A 47 -5.09 -3.19 6.87
CA GLU A 47 -4.38 -2.91 5.61
C GLU A 47 -3.27 -3.93 5.34
N ILE A 48 -2.50 -4.30 6.37
CA ILE A 48 -1.48 -5.35 6.28
C ILE A 48 -2.12 -6.69 5.96
N GLN A 49 -3.21 -7.04 6.64
CA GLN A 49 -3.94 -8.28 6.37
C GLN A 49 -4.48 -8.31 4.93
N GLU A 50 -5.00 -7.21 4.42
CA GLU A 50 -5.48 -7.11 3.03
C GLU A 50 -4.35 -7.42 2.04
N LEU A 51 -3.16 -6.86 2.25
CA LEU A 51 -2.00 -7.14 1.39
C LEU A 51 -1.57 -8.62 1.42
N TYR A 52 -1.60 -9.27 2.58
CA TYR A 52 -1.29 -10.70 2.70
C TYR A 52 -2.38 -11.63 2.10
N GLN A 53 -3.56 -11.09 1.79
CA GLN A 53 -4.64 -11.82 1.13
C GLN A 53 -4.64 -11.66 -0.40
N LEU A 54 -3.77 -10.79 -0.94
CA LEU A 54 -3.57 -10.64 -2.39
C LEU A 54 -2.78 -11.82 -2.93
#